data_AF-A0A0M8SJ42-F1
#
_entry.id   AF-A0A0M8SJ42-F1
#
_cell.length_a   1.000
_cell.length_b   1.000
_cell.length_c   1.000
_cell.angle_alpha   90.00
_cell.angle_beta   90.00
_cell.angle_gamma   90.00
#
_symmetry.space_group_name_H-M   'P 1'
#
loop_
_entity.id
_entity.type
_entity.pdbx_description
1 polymer ?
#
loop_
_entity_poly.entity_id
_entity_poly.type
_entity_poly.pdbx_seq_one_letter_code
_entity_poly.pdbx_strand_id
1 'polypeptide(L)'
;MRERREGRRVVDSLMAAAYAMGELMLEVAPACLVDNEPGVRVALFCGQIGEPLEQGLAARYYALSGDRRALYRPIGQGLRGGGRP
;
A
#
# COMPACT_ATOMS: atom_id res chain seq x y z
N MET A 1 11.11 22.68 -21.35
CA MET A 1 11.78 21.42 -20.90
C MET A 1 12.04 21.34 -19.38
N ARG A 2 12.20 22.46 -18.63
CA ARG A 2 12.43 22.44 -17.16
C ARG A 2 11.24 21.88 -16.34
N GLU A 3 10.02 22.28 -16.64
CA GLU A 3 8.81 21.83 -15.90
C GLU A 3 8.61 20.32 -15.93
N ARG A 4 8.88 19.66 -17.06
CA ARG A 4 8.83 18.18 -17.14
C ARG A 4 9.87 17.49 -16.24
N ARG A 5 11.05 18.10 -16.06
CA ARG A 5 12.08 17.55 -15.17
C ARG A 5 11.68 17.70 -13.70
N GLU A 6 11.06 18.82 -13.36
CA GLU A 6 10.56 19.07 -12.00
C GLU A 6 9.40 18.13 -11.66
N GLY A 7 8.43 17.97 -12.57
CA GLY A 7 7.34 17.01 -12.39
C GLY A 7 7.83 15.57 -12.20
N ARG A 8 8.87 15.15 -12.92
CA ARG A 8 9.47 13.82 -12.73
C ARG A 8 10.09 13.67 -11.33
N ARG A 9 10.81 14.69 -10.83
CA ARG A 9 11.42 14.64 -9.49
C ARG A 9 10.38 14.52 -8.39
N VAL A 10 9.27 15.24 -8.49
CA VAL A 10 8.17 15.16 -7.53
C VAL A 10 7.59 13.75 -7.49
N VAL A 11 7.34 13.15 -8.67
CA VAL A 11 6.86 11.77 -8.77
C VAL A 11 7.87 10.80 -8.18
N ASP A 12 9.16 10.92 -8.52
CA ASP A 12 10.20 10.04 -7.98
C ASP A 12 10.28 10.13 -6.45
N SER A 13 10.18 11.34 -5.89
CA SER A 13 10.13 11.55 -4.44
C SER A 13 8.89 10.91 -3.79
N LEU A 14 7.72 11.01 -4.44
CA LEU A 14 6.50 10.37 -3.95
C LEU A 14 6.62 8.84 -3.98
N MET A 15 7.22 8.29 -5.02
CA MET A 15 7.44 6.84 -5.12
C MET A 15 8.47 6.35 -4.09
N ALA A 16 9.47 7.16 -3.76
CA ALA A 16 10.41 6.85 -2.68
C ALA A 16 9.70 6.85 -1.31
N ALA A 17 8.84 7.84 -1.05
CA ALA A 17 8.04 7.88 0.18
C ALA A 17 7.07 6.69 0.26
N ALA A 18 6.40 6.34 -0.84
CA ALA A 18 5.51 5.18 -0.88
C ALA A 18 6.25 3.85 -0.64
N TYR A 19 7.48 3.74 -1.14
CA TYR A 19 8.33 2.58 -0.88
C TYR A 19 8.74 2.52 0.60
N ALA A 20 9.16 3.63 1.19
CA ALA A 20 9.50 3.72 2.61
C ALA A 20 8.30 3.37 3.52
N MET A 21 7.09 3.80 3.16
CA MET A 21 5.87 3.34 3.85
C MET A 21 5.68 1.83 3.73
N GLY A 22 5.92 1.25 2.55
CA GLY A 22 5.83 -0.18 2.34
C GLY A 22 6.84 -0.99 3.16
N GLU A 23 8.07 -0.48 3.33
CA GLU A 23 9.09 -1.06 4.21
C GLU A 23 8.60 -1.09 5.67
N LEU A 24 8.01 0.00 6.17
CA LEU A 24 7.39 0.02 7.51
C LEU A 24 6.28 -1.03 7.63
N MET A 25 5.44 -1.18 6.60
CA MET A 25 4.40 -2.21 6.60
C MET A 25 4.99 -3.63 6.57
N LEU A 26 6.18 -3.83 6.02
CA LEU A 26 6.89 -5.12 6.04
C LEU A 26 7.55 -5.41 7.38
N GLU A 27 8.08 -4.40 8.07
CA GLU A 27 8.53 -4.55 9.46
C GLU A 27 7.37 -4.98 10.37
N VAL A 28 6.19 -4.37 10.17
CA VAL A 28 4.96 -4.71 10.89
C VAL A 28 4.38 -6.05 10.44
N ALA A 29 4.48 -6.43 9.17
CA ALA A 29 3.95 -7.68 8.65
C ALA A 29 4.95 -8.32 7.68
N PRO A 30 5.92 -9.09 8.19
CA PRO A 30 6.96 -9.70 7.36
C PRO A 30 6.42 -10.57 6.23
N ALA A 31 7.23 -10.75 5.19
CA ALA A 31 6.87 -11.57 4.03
C ALA A 31 6.66 -13.05 4.37
N CYS A 32 7.23 -13.54 5.47
CA CYS A 32 7.11 -14.92 5.93
C CYS A 32 5.78 -15.25 6.60
N LEU A 33 4.95 -14.25 6.90
CA LEU A 33 3.62 -14.46 7.44
C LEU A 33 2.67 -14.99 6.36
N VAL A 34 1.83 -15.96 6.74
CA VAL A 34 0.88 -16.64 5.86
C VAL A 34 -0.56 -16.30 6.25
N ASP A 35 -1.50 -16.67 5.38
CA ASP A 35 -2.93 -16.47 5.58
C ASP A 35 -3.33 -15.00 5.83
N ASN A 36 -4.21 -14.76 6.79
CA ASN A 36 -4.78 -13.45 7.10
C ASN A 36 -3.91 -12.62 8.07
N GLU A 37 -2.86 -13.20 8.67
CA GLU A 37 -1.99 -12.54 9.65
C GLU A 37 -1.36 -11.23 9.14
N PRO A 38 -0.87 -11.13 7.89
CA PRO A 38 -0.34 -9.87 7.38
C PRO A 38 -1.41 -8.77 7.34
N GLY A 39 -2.63 -9.09 6.92
CA GLY A 39 -3.73 -8.13 6.81
C GLY A 39 -4.15 -7.60 8.17
N VAL A 40 -4.22 -8.46 9.19
CA VAL A 40 -4.57 -8.07 10.57
C VAL A 40 -3.51 -7.15 11.16
N ARG A 41 -2.22 -7.47 11.02
CA ARG A 41 -1.13 -6.65 11.56
C ARG A 41 -1.04 -5.29 10.88
N VAL A 42 -1.20 -5.25 9.55
CA VAL A 42 -1.24 -3.99 8.80
C VAL A 42 -2.46 -3.16 9.21
N ALA A 43 -3.64 -3.77 9.40
CA ALA A 43 -4.85 -3.06 9.83
C ALA A 43 -4.70 -2.38 11.19
N LEU A 44 -4.12 -3.09 12.16
CA LEU A 44 -3.86 -2.53 13.49
C LEU A 44 -2.91 -1.32 13.43
N PHE A 45 -1.81 -1.45 12.70
CA PHE A 45 -0.84 -0.38 12.56
C PHE A 45 -1.39 0.83 11.79
N CYS A 46 -2.09 0.57 10.67
CA CYS A 46 -2.76 1.62 9.90
C CYS A 46 -3.76 2.41 10.76
N GLY A 47 -4.53 1.72 11.61
CA GLY A 47 -5.43 2.36 12.58
C GLY A 47 -4.70 3.25 13.60
N GLN A 48 -3.47 2.92 13.99
CA GLN A 48 -2.67 3.74 14.92
C GLN A 48 -2.11 5.01 14.28
N ILE A 49 -1.76 4.95 13.00
CA ILE A 49 -1.18 6.09 12.27
C ILE A 49 -2.20 6.90 11.46
N GLY A 50 -3.47 6.48 11.46
CA GLY A 50 -4.54 7.15 10.72
C GLY A 50 -4.52 6.89 9.21
N GLU A 51 -3.83 5.84 8.76
CA GLU A 51 -3.78 5.46 7.35
C GLU A 51 -4.92 4.48 6.99
N PRO A 52 -5.47 4.54 5.76
CA PRO A 52 -6.38 3.51 5.27
C PRO A 52 -5.68 2.15 5.13
N LEU A 53 -6.37 1.07 5.49
CA LEU A 53 -5.84 -0.30 5.37
C LEU A 53 -5.44 -0.61 3.92
N GLU A 54 -6.25 -0.21 2.96
CA GLU A 54 -6.00 -0.43 1.53
C GLU A 54 -4.69 0.20 1.08
N GLN A 55 -4.39 1.39 1.61
CA GLN A 55 -3.16 2.12 1.33
C GLN A 55 -1.95 1.42 1.96
N GLY A 56 -2.08 0.95 3.21
CA GLY A 56 -1.04 0.16 3.87
C GLY A 56 -0.74 -1.16 3.14
N LEU A 57 -1.76 -1.88 2.67
CA LEU A 57 -1.60 -3.11 1.91
C LEU A 57 -0.98 -2.86 0.52
N ALA A 58 -1.41 -1.80 -0.16
CA ALA A 58 -0.84 -1.40 -1.44
C ALA A 58 0.64 -1.03 -1.32
N ALA A 59 1.00 -0.26 -0.29
CA ALA A 59 2.39 0.11 0.00
C ALA A 59 3.24 -1.13 0.34
N ARG A 60 2.72 -2.05 1.17
CA ARG A 60 3.40 -3.31 1.49
C ARG A 60 3.67 -4.15 0.24
N TYR A 61 2.66 -4.34 -0.61
CA TYR A 61 2.82 -5.09 -1.86
C TYR A 61 3.78 -4.38 -2.82
N TYR A 62 3.77 -3.04 -2.86
CA TYR A 62 4.74 -2.27 -3.64
C TYR A 62 6.18 -2.49 -3.16
N ALA A 63 6.45 -2.44 -1.85
CA ALA A 63 7.78 -2.69 -1.31
C ALA A 63 8.27 -4.12 -1.59
N LEU A 64 7.39 -5.10 -1.47
CA LEU A 64 7.68 -6.51 -1.77
C LEU A 64 8.02 -6.76 -3.24
N SER A 65 7.26 -6.17 -4.16
CA SER A 65 7.30 -6.53 -5.58
C SER A 65 8.04 -5.52 -6.46
N GLY A 66 8.21 -4.28 -5.99
CA GLY A 66 8.62 -3.14 -6.80
C GLY A 66 7.57 -2.72 -7.85
N ASP A 67 6.40 -3.36 -7.91
CA ASP A 67 5.37 -3.06 -8.89
C ASP A 67 4.56 -1.83 -8.47
N ARG A 68 4.85 -0.70 -9.12
CA ARG A 68 4.18 0.59 -8.90
C ARG A 68 2.67 0.54 -9.12
N ARG A 69 2.16 -0.42 -9.90
CA ARG A 69 0.73 -0.59 -10.16
C ARG A 69 -0.05 -0.93 -8.89
N ALA A 70 0.62 -1.49 -7.89
CA ALA A 70 0.11 -1.72 -6.55
C ALA A 70 -0.57 -0.49 -5.95
N LEU A 71 0.06 0.68 -6.11
CA LEU A 71 -0.35 1.94 -5.49
C LEU A 71 -1.58 2.58 -6.16
N TYR A 72 -1.93 2.14 -7.36
CA TYR A 72 -3.02 2.71 -8.14
C TYR A 72 -4.24 1.79 -8.22
N ARG A 73 -4.20 0.62 -7.59
CA ARG A 73 -5.28 -0.35 -7.69
C ARG A 73 -6.50 0.17 -6.90
N PRO A 74 -7.64 0.45 -7.55
CA PRO A 74 -8.86 0.79 -6.83
C PRO A 74 -9.42 -0.50 -6.22
N ILE A 75 -9.39 -0.64 -4.89
CA ILE A 75 -10.09 -1.72 -4.20
C ILE A 75 -11.49 -1.22 -3.83
N GLY A 76 -12.33 -1.09 -4.86
CA GLY A 76 -13.74 -0.68 -4.76
C GLY A 76 -14.71 -1.58 -5.53
N GLN A 77 -14.29 -2.79 -5.94
CA GLN A 77 -15.16 -3.76 -6.63
C GLN A 77 -15.09 -5.18 -6.05
N GLY A 78 -14.62 -5.34 -4.81
CA GLY A 78 -14.50 -6.67 -4.16
C GLY A 78 -15.52 -6.99 -3.07
N LEU A 79 -16.24 -6.00 -2.52
CA LEU A 79 -17.21 -6.21 -1.43
C LEU A 79 -18.67 -5.99 -1.87
N ARG A 80 -19.06 -6.54 -3.03
CA ARG A 80 -20.45 -6.98 -3.23
C ARG A 80 -20.61 -8.40 -2.69
N GLY A 81 -20.56 -8.55 -1.36
CA GLY A 81 -21.34 -9.61 -0.70
C GLY A 81 -22.77 -9.10 -0.67
N GLY A 82 -23.74 -9.77 -1.30
CA GLY A 82 -24.19 -11.06 -0.83
C GLY A 82 -25.30 -10.89 0.21
N GLY A 83 -26.30 -10.06 -0.09
CA GLY A 83 -27.55 -9.97 0.67
C GLY A 83 -28.72 -10.34 -0.24
N ARG A 84 -29.15 -11.61 -0.19
CA ARG A 84 -30.56 -12.00 -0.33
C ARG A 84 -31.08 -12.21 1.09
N PRO A 85 -32.30 -11.78 1.40
CA PRO A 85 -33.49 -12.52 0.97
C PRO A 85 -34.11 -11.99 -0.32
#